data_AF-A0AAW1N4T4-F1
#
_entry.id   AF-A0AAW1N4T4-F1
#
_cell.length_a   1.000
_cell.length_b   1.000
_cell.length_c   1.000
_cell.angle_alpha   90.00
_cell.angle_beta   90.00
_cell.angle_gamma   90.00
#
_symmetry.space_group_name_H-M   'P 1'
#
loop_
_entity.id
_entity.type
_entity.pdbx_description
1 polymer ?
#
loop_
_entity_poly.entity_id
_entity_poly.type
_entity_poly.pdbx_seq_one_letter_code
_entity_poly.pdbx_strand_id
1 'polypeptide(L)'
;MPAYELDLLLKYPMIMQRCTTKDEEYFGYIKIKGDHFKIRLTRNMKRFKLEMTEDLEKYEKDIKKLSKLSFMDPVEYLDKLTEILSAESPPHKETDDIIIDNTSIYRKVLREYTELRQFYFNIHKSFISKDLKTIDIVQLDEQMRQHSVKIDVNYSQYGKLFKIVECNLPLNEIDEDDSLIVLYEKFMNRVDCPKLQLMFDVLDEIDKSCWVIDPDRPTRRDVYRRIVLDRNLSMVITFNPNDIRHLPQIKFLGPHNAVKKYNEVVSRNFLNWNPNEDVLSELVKLLEIDNFPAKPEHSEEDELLVNDGECCICFSLRLNEQLPDVVCPNASCNQFFHSQCLYKWLRSLNSRKCFYEINGQCPNCEKVIHCSLPTSE
;
A
#
# COMPACT_ATOMS: atom_id res chain seq x y z
N MET A 1 14.64 -7.19 8.44
CA MET A 1 15.99 -7.72 8.68
C MET A 1 16.98 -6.55 8.70
N PRO A 2 17.87 -6.46 9.71
CA PRO A 2 19.07 -5.61 9.67
C PRO A 2 19.97 -5.97 8.48
N ALA A 3 20.84 -5.04 8.04
CA ALA A 3 21.69 -5.24 6.85
C ALA A 3 22.60 -6.49 6.95
N TYR A 4 23.19 -6.74 8.13
CA TYR A 4 24.10 -7.88 8.33
C TYR A 4 23.38 -9.25 8.29
N GLU A 5 22.08 -9.33 8.59
CA GLU A 5 21.30 -10.56 8.46
C GLU A 5 21.12 -10.93 6.97
N LEU A 6 21.03 -9.94 6.08
CA LEU A 6 20.96 -10.18 4.63
C LEU A 6 22.29 -10.68 4.08
N ASP A 7 23.41 -10.07 4.46
CA ASP A 7 24.74 -10.47 3.99
C ASP A 7 25.08 -11.90 4.44
N LEU A 8 24.71 -12.25 5.67
CA LEU A 8 24.84 -13.60 6.20
C LEU A 8 24.02 -14.61 5.37
N LEU A 9 22.75 -14.28 5.08
CA LEU A 9 21.86 -15.15 4.29
C LEU A 9 22.34 -15.32 2.84
N LEU A 10 22.89 -14.25 2.23
CA LEU A 10 23.41 -14.26 0.87
C LEU A 10 24.62 -15.20 0.72
N LYS A 11 25.55 -15.12 1.67
CA LYS A 11 26.83 -15.87 1.61
C LYS A 11 26.74 -17.25 2.24
N TYR A 12 25.98 -17.37 3.33
CA TYR A 12 25.82 -18.58 4.15
C TYR A 12 24.33 -18.90 4.38
N PRO A 13 23.57 -19.30 3.35
CA PRO A 13 22.11 -19.44 3.41
C PRO A 13 21.60 -20.50 4.39
N MET A 14 22.47 -21.44 4.77
CA MET A 14 22.17 -22.52 5.70
C MET A 14 22.56 -22.19 7.15
N ILE A 15 22.99 -20.95 7.43
CA ILE A 15 23.29 -20.45 8.77
C ILE A 15 22.16 -19.53 9.23
N MET A 16 21.52 -19.89 10.34
CA MET A 16 20.46 -19.12 10.96
C MET A 16 20.96 -18.43 12.23
N GLN A 17 20.40 -17.27 12.53
CA GLN A 17 20.65 -16.55 13.77
C GLN A 17 19.54 -16.78 14.79
N ARG A 18 19.91 -16.92 16.06
CA ARG A 18 19.04 -16.93 17.23
C ARG A 18 19.57 -15.92 18.24
N CYS A 19 18.81 -14.84 18.45
CA CYS A 19 19.11 -13.88 19.51
C CYS A 19 18.56 -14.36 20.85
N THR A 20 19.43 -14.49 21.85
CA THR A 20 19.03 -14.60 23.26
C THR A 20 19.37 -13.30 23.99
N THR A 21 18.81 -13.06 25.17
CA THR A 21 18.98 -11.80 25.94
C THR A 21 20.42 -11.46 26.35
N LYS A 22 21.40 -12.34 26.08
CA LYS A 22 22.81 -12.15 26.48
C LYS A 22 23.83 -12.47 25.38
N ASP A 23 23.53 -13.37 24.45
CA ASP A 23 24.45 -13.79 23.39
C ASP A 23 23.72 -13.95 22.03
N GLU A 24 24.40 -13.62 20.93
CA GLU A 24 23.96 -13.95 19.57
C GLU A 24 24.51 -15.33 19.20
N GLU A 25 23.63 -16.25 18.82
CA GLU A 25 23.98 -17.60 18.38
C GLU A 25 23.68 -17.73 16.88
N TYR A 26 24.64 -18.27 16.13
CA TYR A 26 24.52 -18.59 14.72
C TYR A 26 24.73 -20.08 14.54
N PHE A 27 23.83 -20.78 13.85
CA PHE A 27 23.87 -22.23 13.76
C PHE A 27 23.38 -22.72 12.42
N GLY A 28 23.93 -23.85 11.95
CA GLY A 28 23.54 -24.44 10.68
C GLY A 28 24.67 -25.21 10.02
N TYR A 29 24.75 -25.14 8.69
CA TYR A 29 25.74 -25.87 7.90
C TYR A 29 26.46 -24.97 6.89
N ILE A 30 27.72 -25.26 6.61
CA ILE A 30 28.45 -24.68 5.47
C ILE A 30 28.83 -25.81 4.53
N LYS A 31 28.49 -25.66 3.25
CA LYS A 31 28.85 -26.61 2.20
C LYS A 31 30.16 -26.18 1.54
N ILE A 32 31.18 -27.02 1.58
CA ILE A 32 32.50 -26.75 0.97
C ILE A 32 32.90 -27.97 0.16
N LYS A 33 33.08 -27.80 -1.16
CA LYS A 33 33.50 -28.88 -2.08
C LYS A 33 32.67 -30.18 -1.96
N GLY A 34 31.39 -30.08 -1.63
CA GLY A 34 30.49 -31.24 -1.49
C GLY A 34 30.29 -31.71 -0.05
N ASP A 35 31.22 -31.38 0.87
CA ASP A 35 31.12 -31.72 2.29
C ASP A 35 30.29 -30.69 3.05
N HIS A 36 29.54 -31.15 4.05
CA HIS A 36 28.70 -30.31 4.90
C HIS A 36 29.29 -30.23 6.31
N PHE A 37 29.73 -29.04 6.70
CA PHE A 37 30.27 -28.79 8.03
C PHE A 37 29.20 -28.20 8.94
N LYS A 38 28.89 -28.87 10.06
CA LYS A 38 27.98 -28.33 11.07
C LYS A 38 28.64 -27.19 11.83
N ILE A 39 28.03 -26.01 11.79
CA ILE A 39 28.54 -24.79 12.42
C ILE A 39 27.63 -24.40 13.57
N ARG A 40 28.23 -24.07 14.71
CA ARG A 40 27.56 -23.36 15.79
C ARG A 40 28.49 -22.33 16.40
N LEU A 41 28.20 -21.07 16.12
CA LEU A 41 29.02 -19.93 16.43
C LEU A 41 28.29 -19.05 17.44
N THR A 42 28.95 -18.70 18.54
CA THR A 42 28.41 -17.78 19.54
C THR A 42 29.23 -16.50 19.54
N ARG A 43 28.55 -15.36 19.54
CA ARG A 43 29.19 -14.04 19.62
C ARG A 43 28.95 -13.44 21.00
N ASN A 44 30.06 -13.10 21.66
CA ASN A 44 30.05 -12.29 22.87
C ASN A 44 30.89 -11.03 22.61
N MET A 45 30.22 -9.87 22.56
CA MET A 45 30.81 -8.60 22.10
C MET A 45 31.46 -8.71 20.70
N LYS A 46 32.79 -8.58 20.60
CA LYS A 46 33.56 -8.70 19.34
C LYS A 46 34.30 -10.04 19.18
N ARG A 47 34.09 -10.98 20.10
CA ARG A 47 34.73 -12.30 20.07
C ARG A 47 33.72 -13.35 19.65
N PHE A 48 34.16 -14.18 18.71
CA PHE A 48 33.40 -15.29 18.19
C PHE A 48 33.98 -16.61 18.69
N LYS A 49 33.11 -17.50 19.16
CA LYS A 49 33.47 -18.82 19.66
C LYS A 49 32.70 -19.88 18.90
N LEU A 50 33.42 -20.71 18.16
CA LEU A 50 32.88 -21.84 17.41
C LEU A 50 32.85 -23.08 18.32
N GLU A 51 31.71 -23.77 18.38
CA GLU A 51 31.59 -25.09 19.00
C GLU A 51 32.31 -26.11 18.11
N MET A 52 33.16 -26.93 18.72
CA MET A 52 33.89 -27.95 17.99
C MET A 52 33.00 -29.17 17.79
N THR A 53 32.65 -29.47 16.54
CA THR A 53 31.94 -30.68 16.14
C THR A 53 32.93 -31.71 15.60
N GLU A 54 32.52 -32.97 15.52
CA GLU A 54 33.35 -34.08 15.01
C GLU A 54 33.97 -33.75 13.64
N ASP A 55 33.21 -33.11 12.75
CA ASP A 55 33.64 -32.70 11.40
C ASP A 55 34.75 -31.62 11.41
N LEU A 56 34.92 -30.90 12.52
CA LEU A 56 35.84 -29.76 12.67
C LEU A 56 37.10 -30.10 13.47
N GLU A 57 37.15 -31.27 14.14
CA GLU A 57 38.27 -31.67 15.01
C GLU A 57 39.62 -31.68 14.26
N LYS A 58 39.61 -32.05 12.98
CA LYS A 58 40.81 -32.03 12.13
C LYS A 58 41.44 -30.64 12.03
N TYR A 59 40.65 -29.57 12.18
CA TYR A 59 41.06 -28.17 12.01
C TYR A 59 41.25 -27.45 13.35
N GLU A 60 41.23 -28.17 14.48
CA GLU A 60 41.18 -27.58 15.83
C GLU A 60 42.29 -26.55 16.08
N LYS A 61 43.52 -26.80 15.60
CA LYS A 61 44.66 -25.89 15.79
C LYS A 61 44.45 -24.53 15.12
N ASP A 62 43.89 -24.51 13.92
CA ASP A 62 43.68 -23.28 13.16
C ASP A 62 42.41 -22.56 13.60
N ILE A 63 41.35 -23.30 13.98
CA ILE A 63 40.16 -22.71 14.60
C ILE A 63 40.51 -22.04 15.94
N LYS A 64 41.39 -22.64 16.77
CA LYS A 64 41.90 -22.01 18.00
C LYS A 64 42.69 -20.72 17.76
N LYS A 65 43.34 -20.57 16.59
CA LYS A 65 43.97 -19.29 16.19
C LYS A 65 42.89 -18.30 15.76
N LEU A 66 41.92 -18.75 14.97
CA LEU A 66 40.81 -17.94 14.48
C LEU A 66 39.99 -17.34 15.63
N SER A 67 39.70 -18.10 16.70
CA SER A 67 38.96 -17.61 17.88
C SER A 67 39.69 -16.54 18.70
N LYS A 68 40.99 -16.31 18.45
CA LYS A 68 41.77 -15.24 19.11
C LYS A 68 41.69 -13.91 18.36
N LEU A 69 41.24 -13.93 17.11
CA LEU A 69 41.05 -12.74 16.29
C LEU A 69 39.72 -12.05 16.63
N SER A 70 39.65 -10.75 16.37
CA SER A 70 38.43 -9.96 16.51
C SER A 70 37.84 -9.73 15.13
N PHE A 71 36.53 -9.94 15.00
CA PHE A 71 35.80 -9.75 13.75
C PHE A 71 34.68 -8.72 13.96
N MET A 72 34.36 -7.97 12.91
CA MET A 72 33.33 -6.94 12.98
C MET A 72 31.92 -7.53 12.92
N ASP A 73 31.75 -8.57 12.10
CA ASP A 73 30.48 -9.24 11.85
C ASP A 73 30.70 -10.77 11.70
N PRO A 74 29.62 -11.59 11.78
CA PRO A 74 29.73 -13.04 11.62
C PRO A 74 30.19 -13.47 10.21
N VAL A 75 29.92 -12.70 9.16
CA VAL A 75 30.25 -13.06 7.77
C VAL A 75 31.77 -13.11 7.59
N GLU A 76 32.48 -12.13 8.15
CA GLU A 76 33.94 -12.05 8.12
C GLU A 76 34.60 -13.27 8.82
N TYR A 77 34.05 -13.71 9.95
CA TYR A 77 34.51 -14.92 10.65
C TYR A 77 34.30 -16.16 9.77
N LEU A 78 33.10 -16.31 9.20
CA LEU A 78 32.74 -17.46 8.38
C LEU A 78 33.55 -17.52 7.09
N ASP A 79 33.96 -16.38 6.51
CA ASP A 79 34.86 -16.32 5.35
C ASP A 79 36.22 -16.94 5.66
N LYS A 80 36.81 -16.54 6.79
CA LYS A 80 38.09 -17.10 7.25
C LYS A 80 37.98 -18.56 7.64
N LEU A 81 36.87 -18.98 8.23
CA LEU A 81 36.61 -20.40 8.49
C LEU A 81 36.53 -21.18 7.18
N THR A 82 35.82 -20.65 6.17
CA THR A 82 35.66 -21.29 4.86
C THR A 82 37.00 -21.41 4.12
N GLU A 83 37.87 -20.40 4.21
CA GLU A 83 39.25 -20.47 3.68
C GLU A 83 40.05 -21.63 4.30
N ILE A 84 39.99 -21.80 5.64
CA ILE A 84 40.68 -22.88 6.36
C ILE A 84 40.16 -24.25 5.95
N LEU A 85 38.85 -24.43 5.93
CA LEU A 85 38.20 -25.69 5.58
C LEU A 85 38.44 -26.08 4.11
N SER A 86 38.53 -25.08 3.21
CA SER A 86 38.77 -25.30 1.78
C SER A 86 40.20 -25.75 1.46
N ALA A 87 41.19 -25.39 2.29
CA ALA A 87 42.61 -25.62 2.03
C ALA A 87 43.03 -27.10 2.12
N GLU A 88 42.37 -27.90 2.96
CA GLU A 88 42.74 -29.32 3.18
C GLU A 88 41.75 -30.36 2.63
N SER A 89 40.67 -29.90 1.99
CA SER A 89 39.63 -30.80 1.47
C SER A 89 40.03 -31.32 0.07
N PRO A 90 40.00 -32.66 -0.18
CA PRO A 90 40.36 -33.25 -1.47
C PRO A 90 39.44 -32.77 -2.60
N PRO A 91 39.89 -32.79 -3.87
CA PRO A 91 39.05 -32.41 -4.99
C PRO A 91 37.92 -33.44 -5.16
N HIS A 92 36.69 -33.04 -4.87
CA HIS A 92 35.51 -33.86 -5.07
C HIS A 92 35.07 -33.79 -6.54
N LYS A 93 34.76 -34.95 -7.13
CA LYS A 93 34.06 -35.05 -8.41
C LYS A 93 32.57 -34.80 -8.16
N GLU A 94 32.02 -33.76 -8.77
CA GLU A 94 30.59 -33.47 -8.76
C GLU A 94 29.84 -34.62 -9.45
N THR A 95 28.86 -35.20 -8.77
CA THR A 95 27.84 -36.05 -9.38
C THR A 95 26.64 -35.17 -9.70
N ASP A 96 26.33 -35.08 -11.00
CA ASP A 96 25.22 -34.33 -11.58
C ASP A 96 23.86 -34.94 -11.19
N ASP A 97 23.40 -34.66 -9.98
CA ASP A 97 21.97 -34.77 -9.67
C ASP A 97 21.33 -33.40 -9.92
N ILE A 98 20.49 -33.34 -10.96
CA ILE A 98 19.70 -32.15 -11.33
C ILE A 98 18.58 -31.99 -10.30
N ILE A 99 18.95 -31.51 -9.11
CA ILE A 99 18.02 -30.88 -8.19
C ILE A 99 17.78 -29.48 -8.79
N ILE A 100 16.53 -29.11 -9.03
CA ILE A 100 16.17 -27.73 -9.40
C ILE A 100 16.56 -26.84 -8.22
N ASP A 101 17.76 -26.29 -8.28
CA ASP A 101 18.34 -25.52 -7.19
C ASP A 101 17.81 -24.08 -7.22
N ASN A 102 16.64 -23.89 -6.59
CA ASN A 102 16.07 -22.56 -6.36
C ASN A 102 17.00 -21.66 -5.53
N THR A 103 18.08 -22.17 -4.93
CA THR A 103 19.09 -21.34 -4.24
C THR A 103 19.63 -20.23 -5.13
N SER A 104 19.80 -20.49 -6.43
CA SER A 104 20.20 -19.47 -7.41
C SER A 104 19.18 -18.32 -7.50
N ILE A 105 17.88 -18.65 -7.49
CA ILE A 105 16.77 -17.68 -7.55
C ILE A 105 16.65 -16.94 -6.22
N TYR A 106 16.72 -17.62 -5.07
CA TYR A 106 16.70 -16.97 -3.76
C TYR A 106 17.86 -15.99 -3.59
N ARG A 107 19.09 -16.38 -4.01
CA ARG A 107 20.25 -15.49 -4.01
C ARG A 107 20.04 -14.29 -4.92
N LYS A 108 19.44 -14.49 -6.10
CA LYS A 108 19.09 -13.39 -7.02
C LYS A 108 18.14 -12.40 -6.36
N VAL A 109 17.05 -12.87 -5.75
CA VAL A 109 16.04 -12.02 -5.08
C VAL A 109 16.67 -11.22 -3.95
N LEU A 110 17.45 -11.87 -3.08
CA LEU A 110 18.13 -11.20 -1.97
C LEU A 110 19.15 -10.18 -2.47
N ARG A 111 19.92 -10.51 -3.50
CA ARG A 111 20.92 -9.60 -4.07
C ARG A 111 20.25 -8.36 -4.64
N GLU A 112 19.24 -8.53 -5.50
CA GLU A 112 18.55 -7.38 -6.11
C GLU A 112 17.81 -6.54 -5.07
N TYR A 113 17.25 -7.15 -4.02
CA TYR A 113 16.67 -6.40 -2.90
C TYR A 113 17.72 -5.60 -2.12
N THR A 114 18.90 -6.17 -1.86
CA THR A 114 20.02 -5.45 -1.22
C THR A 114 20.49 -4.29 -2.10
N GLU A 115 20.70 -4.52 -3.39
CA GLU A 115 21.10 -3.50 -4.37
C GLU A 115 20.06 -2.36 -4.41
N LEU A 116 18.77 -2.70 -4.50
CA LEU A 116 17.69 -1.72 -4.48
C LEU A 116 17.71 -0.84 -3.22
N ARG A 117 17.95 -1.42 -2.04
CA ARG A 117 18.07 -0.64 -0.79
C ARG A 117 19.33 0.22 -0.73
N GLN A 118 20.40 -0.19 -1.40
CA GLN A 118 21.67 0.51 -1.38
C GLN A 118 21.71 1.69 -2.34
N PHE A 119 21.11 1.54 -3.54
CA PHE A 119 21.22 2.55 -4.61
C PHE A 119 20.07 3.55 -4.65
N TYR A 120 18.88 3.23 -4.12
CA TYR A 120 17.71 4.11 -4.17
C TYR A 120 17.45 4.78 -2.81
N PHE A 121 18.01 5.97 -2.62
CA PHE A 121 17.99 6.71 -1.35
C PHE A 121 16.61 7.24 -0.92
N ASN A 122 15.72 7.44 -1.88
CA ASN A 122 14.37 7.97 -1.64
C ASN A 122 13.39 6.91 -1.12
N ILE A 123 13.85 5.65 -0.99
CA ILE A 123 13.07 4.57 -0.39
C ILE A 123 12.99 4.83 1.11
N HIS A 124 11.84 5.31 1.55
CA HIS A 124 11.57 5.60 2.95
C HIS A 124 11.45 4.32 3.78
N LYS A 125 10.76 3.30 3.24
CA LYS A 125 10.61 1.98 3.89
C LYS A 125 10.71 0.89 2.84
N SER A 126 11.41 -0.19 3.16
CA SER A 126 11.42 -1.42 2.38
C SER A 126 11.46 -2.63 3.31
N PHE A 127 10.63 -3.61 3.00
CA PHE A 127 10.53 -4.84 3.76
C PHE A 127 10.37 -6.03 2.82
N ILE A 128 11.25 -7.03 2.97
CA ILE A 128 11.05 -8.35 2.39
C ILE A 128 10.51 -9.29 3.47
N SER A 129 9.45 -10.01 3.11
CA SER A 129 8.83 -11.05 3.95
C SER A 129 9.80 -12.17 4.29
N LYS A 130 9.56 -12.85 5.42
CA LYS A 130 10.45 -13.91 5.92
C LYS A 130 10.49 -15.15 5.03
N ASP A 131 9.41 -15.39 4.27
CA ASP A 131 9.33 -16.46 3.28
C ASP A 131 9.83 -16.02 1.90
N LEU A 132 10.33 -14.78 1.78
CA LEU A 132 10.85 -14.16 0.56
C LEU A 132 9.83 -14.05 -0.57
N LYS A 133 8.53 -14.21 -0.29
CA LYS A 133 7.49 -14.18 -1.31
C LYS A 133 6.99 -12.79 -1.63
N THR A 134 7.02 -11.88 -0.67
CA THR A 134 6.57 -10.50 -0.87
C THR A 134 7.62 -9.48 -0.49
N ILE A 135 7.67 -8.39 -1.26
CA ILE A 135 8.50 -7.21 -1.03
C ILE A 135 7.57 -5.99 -1.00
N ASP A 136 7.54 -5.27 0.12
CA ASP A 136 6.80 -4.03 0.32
C ASP A 136 7.77 -2.85 0.27
N ILE A 137 7.49 -1.85 -0.55
CA ILE A 137 8.30 -0.64 -0.72
C ILE A 137 7.42 0.59 -0.55
N VAL A 138 7.90 1.57 0.22
CA VAL A 138 7.35 2.93 0.31
C VAL A 138 8.45 3.90 -0.10
N GLN A 139 8.21 4.57 -1.22
CA GLN A 139 9.10 5.55 -1.84
C GLN A 139 8.59 6.97 -1.62
N LEU A 140 9.49 7.94 -1.58
CA LEU A 140 9.17 9.37 -1.63
C LEU A 140 9.44 9.95 -3.01
N ASP A 141 8.52 10.75 -3.54
CA ASP A 141 8.79 11.59 -4.71
C ASP A 141 9.49 12.91 -4.33
N GLU A 142 9.75 13.77 -5.32
CA GLU A 142 10.45 15.04 -5.13
C GLU A 142 9.72 16.01 -4.18
N GLN A 143 8.40 15.87 -4.03
CA GLN A 143 7.57 16.67 -3.12
C GLN A 143 7.35 15.96 -1.76
N MET A 144 8.13 14.92 -1.46
CA MET A 144 8.05 14.13 -0.23
C MET A 144 6.72 13.37 -0.05
N ARG A 145 6.04 13.06 -1.16
CA ARG A 145 4.79 12.28 -1.13
C ARG A 145 5.10 10.79 -1.15
N GLN A 146 4.34 10.02 -0.38
CA GLN A 146 4.54 8.58 -0.22
C GLN A 146 3.84 7.76 -1.30
N HIS A 147 4.60 6.91 -1.98
CA HIS A 147 4.15 5.96 -2.99
C HIS A 147 4.49 4.54 -2.55
N SER A 148 3.47 3.72 -2.32
CA SER A 148 3.60 2.36 -1.81
C SER A 148 3.34 1.33 -2.90
N VAL A 149 4.22 0.33 -2.99
CA VAL A 149 4.11 -0.79 -3.92
C VAL A 149 4.42 -2.11 -3.21
N LYS A 150 3.63 -3.13 -3.51
CA LYS A 150 3.80 -4.50 -3.04
C LYS A 150 4.07 -5.41 -4.23
N ILE A 151 5.17 -6.14 -4.15
CA ILE A 151 5.70 -7.00 -5.20
C ILE A 151 5.66 -8.43 -4.68
N ASP A 152 5.08 -9.33 -5.46
CA ASP A 152 5.12 -10.76 -5.26
C ASP A 152 6.31 -11.36 -6.03
N VAL A 153 6.95 -12.35 -5.42
CA VAL A 153 8.12 -13.06 -5.92
C VAL A 153 7.69 -14.47 -6.30
N ASN A 154 7.58 -14.70 -7.60
CA ASN A 154 7.12 -15.94 -8.17
C ASN A 154 8.28 -16.93 -8.35
N TYR A 155 8.35 -17.92 -7.47
CA TYR A 155 9.32 -19.02 -7.54
C TYR A 155 8.88 -20.18 -8.43
N SER A 156 7.77 -20.05 -9.16
CA SER A 156 7.35 -21.07 -10.11
C SER A 156 8.11 -20.97 -11.43
N GLN A 157 8.14 -22.07 -12.17
CA GLN A 157 8.77 -22.14 -13.50
C GLN A 157 7.98 -21.41 -14.61
N TYR A 158 6.85 -20.78 -14.28
CA TYR A 158 5.97 -20.12 -15.23
C TYR A 158 5.77 -18.64 -14.85
N GLY A 159 5.86 -17.75 -15.83
CA GLY A 159 5.74 -16.30 -15.63
C GLY A 159 7.05 -15.64 -15.22
N LYS A 160 7.00 -14.34 -14.95
CA LYS A 160 8.15 -13.55 -14.50
C LYS A 160 8.35 -13.63 -12.98
N LEU A 161 9.60 -13.43 -12.55
CA LEU A 161 9.99 -13.55 -11.14
C LEU A 161 9.33 -12.50 -10.24
N PHE A 162 9.15 -11.26 -10.69
CA PHE A 162 8.61 -10.18 -9.87
C PHE A 162 7.35 -9.59 -10.50
N LYS A 163 6.29 -9.45 -9.68
CA LYS A 163 5.01 -8.91 -10.11
C LYS A 163 4.44 -7.94 -9.08
N ILE A 164 4.03 -6.75 -9.51
CA ILE A 164 3.30 -5.82 -8.63
C ILE A 164 1.89 -6.36 -8.41
N VAL A 165 1.52 -6.61 -7.16
CA VAL A 165 0.17 -7.09 -6.77
C VAL A 165 -0.67 -6.00 -6.12
N GLU A 166 -0.04 -4.98 -5.57
CA GLU A 166 -0.73 -3.83 -4.98
C GLU A 166 0.13 -2.57 -5.16
N CYS A 167 -0.49 -1.47 -5.55
CA CYS A 167 0.18 -0.17 -5.62
C CYS A 167 -0.82 0.98 -5.50
N ASN A 168 -0.42 2.06 -4.83
CA ASN A 168 -1.28 3.20 -4.55
C ASN A 168 -1.35 4.22 -5.71
N LEU A 169 -1.26 3.77 -6.97
CA LEU A 169 -1.40 4.63 -8.14
C LEU A 169 -2.76 4.38 -8.83
N PRO A 170 -3.30 5.33 -9.62
CA PRO A 170 -4.51 5.08 -10.41
C PRO A 170 -4.19 4.30 -11.69
N LEU A 171 -5.04 3.31 -12.03
CA LEU A 171 -4.95 2.45 -13.24
C LEU A 171 -3.60 1.73 -13.43
N ASN A 172 -3.49 0.50 -12.94
CA ASN A 172 -2.20 -0.22 -12.89
C ASN A 172 -2.21 -1.56 -13.63
N GLU A 173 -1.72 -1.54 -14.87
CA GLU A 173 -0.99 -2.67 -15.41
C GLU A 173 0.46 -2.21 -15.62
N ILE A 174 1.33 -2.63 -14.70
CA ILE A 174 2.78 -2.55 -14.85
C ILE A 174 3.24 -3.96 -15.15
N ASP A 175 3.91 -4.13 -16.30
CA ASP A 175 4.37 -5.45 -16.75
C ASP A 175 5.34 -6.06 -15.73
N GLU A 176 5.05 -7.31 -15.37
CA GLU A 176 5.94 -8.15 -14.57
C GLU A 176 7.32 -8.29 -15.22
N ASP A 177 8.35 -8.52 -14.40
CA ASP A 177 9.74 -8.56 -14.87
C ASP A 177 10.57 -9.59 -14.11
N ASP A 178 11.65 -10.06 -14.73
CA ASP A 178 12.58 -10.98 -14.08
C ASP A 178 13.58 -10.24 -13.18
N SER A 179 13.70 -8.91 -13.31
CA SER A 179 14.51 -8.07 -12.43
C SER A 179 13.64 -7.16 -11.57
N LEU A 180 13.90 -7.17 -10.27
CA LEU A 180 13.27 -6.30 -9.28
C LEU A 180 13.62 -4.83 -9.57
N ILE A 181 14.86 -4.57 -9.97
CA ILE A 181 15.35 -3.23 -10.29
C ILE A 181 14.58 -2.67 -11.49
N VAL A 182 14.48 -3.44 -12.58
CA VAL A 182 13.74 -3.01 -13.78
C VAL A 182 12.25 -2.82 -13.47
N LEU A 183 11.62 -3.71 -12.71
CA LEU A 183 10.23 -3.56 -12.28
C LEU A 183 10.03 -2.29 -11.43
N TYR A 184 10.96 -2.03 -10.52
CA TYR A 184 10.94 -0.84 -9.67
C TYR A 184 11.11 0.44 -10.50
N GLU A 185 12.00 0.45 -11.50
CA GLU A 185 12.16 1.57 -12.41
C GLU A 185 10.90 1.81 -13.26
N LYS A 186 10.22 0.76 -13.73
CA LYS A 186 8.90 0.90 -14.39
C LYS A 186 7.89 1.57 -13.47
N PHE A 187 7.87 1.21 -12.18
CA PHE A 187 7.02 1.84 -11.17
C PHE A 187 7.40 3.32 -10.98
N MET A 188 8.68 3.63 -10.81
CA MET A 188 9.17 5.01 -10.66
C MET A 188 8.83 5.89 -11.86
N ASN A 189 8.99 5.39 -13.08
CA ASN A 189 8.61 6.09 -14.29
C ASN A 189 7.11 6.45 -14.33
N ARG A 190 6.25 5.69 -13.65
CA ARG A 190 4.84 6.05 -13.46
C ARG A 190 4.67 7.10 -12.39
N VAL A 191 5.30 6.93 -11.22
CA VAL A 191 5.28 7.94 -10.14
C VAL A 191 5.72 9.31 -10.68
N ASP A 192 6.84 9.35 -11.39
CA ASP A 192 7.46 10.58 -11.92
C ASP A 192 6.80 11.07 -13.22
N CYS A 193 5.76 10.37 -13.70
CA CYS A 193 5.03 10.80 -14.88
C CYS A 193 4.43 12.20 -14.65
N PRO A 194 4.69 13.19 -15.53
CA PRO A 194 4.20 14.56 -15.33
C PRO A 194 2.67 14.67 -15.15
N LYS A 195 1.91 13.76 -15.77
CA LYS A 195 0.46 13.71 -15.63
C LYS A 195 0.02 13.31 -14.23
N LEU A 196 0.68 12.31 -13.64
CA LEU A 196 0.36 11.86 -12.28
C LEU A 196 0.88 12.85 -11.24
N GLN A 197 2.06 13.44 -11.45
CA GLN A 197 2.57 14.50 -10.59
C GLN A 197 1.60 15.70 -10.54
N LEU A 198 1.13 16.18 -11.69
CA LEU A 198 0.11 17.24 -11.74
C LEU A 198 -1.20 16.81 -11.05
N MET A 199 -1.62 15.55 -11.22
CA MET A 199 -2.80 15.04 -10.53
C MET A 199 -2.62 15.06 -9.01
N PHE A 200 -1.47 14.66 -8.52
CA PHE A 200 -1.16 14.68 -7.09
C PHE A 200 -1.15 16.11 -6.55
N ASP A 201 -0.61 17.08 -7.30
CA ASP A 201 -0.62 18.50 -6.93
C ASP A 201 -2.06 19.02 -6.75
N VAL A 202 -2.93 18.75 -7.72
CA VAL A 202 -4.35 19.16 -7.67
C VAL A 202 -5.09 18.50 -6.51
N LEU A 203 -4.86 17.21 -6.28
CA LEU A 203 -5.50 16.49 -5.17
C LEU A 203 -4.99 17.00 -3.81
N ASP A 204 -3.70 17.30 -3.69
CA ASP A 204 -3.11 17.88 -2.46
C ASP A 204 -3.68 19.27 -2.17
N GLU A 205 -3.90 20.09 -3.20
CA GLU A 205 -4.53 21.39 -3.04
C GLU A 205 -6.01 21.29 -2.62
N ILE A 206 -6.75 20.34 -3.19
CA ILE A 206 -8.13 20.05 -2.78
C ILE A 206 -8.17 19.58 -1.32
N ASP A 207 -7.32 18.62 -0.96
CA ASP A 207 -7.26 18.05 0.39
C ASP A 207 -6.86 19.10 1.45
N LYS A 208 -6.08 20.11 1.05
CA LYS A 208 -5.69 21.24 1.91
C LYS A 208 -6.77 22.32 2.01
N SER A 209 -7.42 22.65 0.89
CA SER A 209 -8.28 23.85 0.79
C SER A 209 -9.77 23.55 1.01
N CYS A 210 -10.18 22.29 0.94
CA CYS A 210 -11.58 21.88 1.01
C CYS A 210 -11.85 21.00 2.23
N TRP A 211 -13.08 21.06 2.75
CA TRP A 211 -13.57 20.06 3.70
C TRP A 211 -13.92 18.74 2.99
N VAL A 212 -12.90 17.90 2.78
CA VAL A 212 -13.03 16.54 2.27
C VAL A 212 -13.50 15.60 3.39
N ILE A 213 -14.56 14.83 3.12
CA ILE A 213 -15.12 13.82 4.04
C ILE A 213 -14.99 12.39 3.52
N ASP A 214 -14.71 12.20 2.24
CA ASP A 214 -14.47 10.88 1.65
C ASP A 214 -13.49 10.95 0.47
N PRO A 215 -12.52 10.02 0.36
CA PRO A 215 -12.18 8.97 1.34
C PRO A 215 -11.67 9.55 2.67
N ASP A 216 -11.83 8.79 3.77
CA ASP A 216 -11.36 9.19 5.12
C ASP A 216 -9.84 9.42 5.15
N ARG A 217 -9.12 8.52 4.48
CA ARG A 217 -7.67 8.52 4.36
C ARG A 217 -7.31 8.45 2.88
N PRO A 218 -7.30 9.59 2.18
CA PRO A 218 -7.04 9.60 0.75
C PRO A 218 -5.68 9.01 0.42
N THR A 219 -5.67 8.07 -0.51
CA THR A 219 -4.46 7.52 -1.10
C THR A 219 -4.26 8.09 -2.50
N ARG A 220 -3.05 7.90 -3.07
CA ARG A 220 -2.73 8.34 -4.43
C ARG A 220 -3.47 7.55 -5.53
N ARG A 221 -4.15 6.46 -5.17
CA ARG A 221 -5.04 5.69 -6.04
C ARG A 221 -6.43 6.33 -6.14
N ASP A 222 -6.84 7.05 -5.10
CA ASP A 222 -8.17 7.62 -4.99
C ASP A 222 -8.29 8.88 -5.84
N VAL A 223 -8.95 8.75 -6.99
CA VAL A 223 -9.13 9.81 -7.98
C VAL A 223 -10.42 10.61 -7.77
N TYR A 224 -11.06 10.42 -6.62
CA TYR A 224 -12.31 11.10 -6.27
C TYR A 224 -12.19 11.76 -4.90
N ARG A 225 -13.02 12.79 -4.67
CA ARG A 225 -13.19 13.46 -3.37
C ARG A 225 -14.65 13.81 -3.15
N ARG A 226 -15.17 13.53 -1.96
CA ARG A 226 -16.46 14.06 -1.48
C ARG A 226 -16.18 15.28 -0.61
N ILE A 227 -16.62 16.44 -1.09
CA ILE A 227 -16.38 17.75 -0.48
C ILE A 227 -17.70 18.29 0.08
N VAL A 228 -17.67 18.83 1.29
CA VAL A 228 -18.83 19.52 1.89
C VAL A 228 -19.02 20.88 1.25
N LEU A 229 -20.28 21.21 0.90
CA LEU A 229 -20.67 22.52 0.38
C LEU A 229 -21.52 23.30 1.40
N ASP A 230 -22.35 22.61 2.17
CA ASP A 230 -23.23 23.15 3.21
C ASP A 230 -23.59 22.02 4.20
N ARG A 231 -24.28 22.33 5.31
CA ARG A 231 -24.61 21.38 6.39
C ARG A 231 -25.16 20.03 5.90
N ASN A 232 -26.08 20.07 4.93
CA ASN A 232 -26.69 18.86 4.35
C ASN A 232 -26.38 18.68 2.86
N LEU A 233 -25.35 19.34 2.34
CA LEU A 233 -25.00 19.29 0.92
C LEU A 233 -23.52 18.98 0.76
N SER A 234 -23.24 17.96 -0.04
CA SER A 234 -21.88 17.59 -0.43
C SER A 234 -21.81 17.32 -1.92
N MET A 235 -20.61 17.35 -2.47
CA MET A 235 -20.34 17.09 -3.87
C MET A 235 -19.26 16.03 -3.98
N VAL A 236 -19.52 14.98 -4.76
CA VAL A 236 -18.51 14.01 -5.15
C VAL A 236 -17.94 14.44 -6.50
N ILE A 237 -16.65 14.73 -6.52
CA ILE A 237 -15.87 15.00 -7.73
C ILE A 237 -15.04 13.75 -8.04
N THR A 238 -15.10 13.26 -9.27
CA THR A 238 -14.26 12.15 -9.76
C THR A 238 -13.46 12.61 -10.97
N PHE A 239 -12.15 12.57 -10.85
CA PHE A 239 -11.21 13.02 -11.87
C PHE A 239 -10.82 11.88 -12.82
N ASN A 240 -10.51 12.25 -14.07
CA ASN A 240 -9.93 11.33 -15.04
C ASN A 240 -8.40 11.25 -14.81
N PRO A 241 -7.84 10.08 -14.46
CA PRO A 241 -6.40 9.96 -14.20
C PRO A 241 -5.51 10.25 -15.43
N ASN A 242 -6.06 10.10 -16.63
CA ASN A 242 -5.33 10.36 -17.88
C ASN A 242 -5.33 11.84 -18.29
N ASP A 243 -6.24 12.63 -17.73
CA ASP A 243 -6.42 14.05 -18.00
C ASP A 243 -7.13 14.75 -16.83
N ILE A 244 -6.35 15.17 -15.83
CA ILE A 244 -6.85 15.85 -14.62
C ILE A 244 -7.45 17.23 -14.90
N ARG A 245 -7.07 17.86 -16.02
CA ARG A 245 -7.52 19.20 -16.42
C ARG A 245 -8.88 19.18 -17.11
N HIS A 246 -9.32 18.00 -17.57
CA HIS A 246 -10.68 17.84 -18.09
C HIS A 246 -11.72 18.07 -16.97
N LEU A 247 -12.90 18.57 -17.35
CA LEU A 247 -13.98 18.78 -16.40
C LEU A 247 -14.32 17.44 -15.72
N PRO A 248 -14.20 17.36 -14.38
CA PRO A 248 -14.40 16.11 -13.67
C PRO A 248 -15.88 15.72 -13.66
N GLN A 249 -16.15 14.45 -13.38
CA GLN A 249 -17.52 14.02 -13.11
C GLN A 249 -17.95 14.57 -11.75
N ILE A 250 -19.08 15.26 -11.72
CA ILE A 250 -19.63 15.91 -10.52
C ILE A 250 -20.98 15.29 -10.17
N LYS A 251 -21.16 14.90 -8.92
CA LYS A 251 -22.43 14.42 -8.35
C LYS A 251 -22.72 15.11 -7.03
N PHE A 252 -23.83 15.84 -6.94
CA PHE A 252 -24.29 16.45 -5.68
C PHE A 252 -25.13 15.47 -4.86
N LEU A 253 -24.96 15.53 -3.53
CA LEU A 253 -25.67 14.73 -2.54
C LEU A 253 -26.24 15.65 -1.48
N GLY A 254 -27.56 15.69 -1.33
CA GLY A 254 -28.25 16.57 -0.40
C GLY A 254 -29.75 16.71 -0.69
N PRO A 255 -30.44 17.69 -0.05
CA PRO A 255 -31.83 18.00 -0.32
C PRO A 255 -32.10 18.28 -1.79
N HIS A 256 -33.20 17.76 -2.32
CA HIS A 256 -33.53 17.79 -3.75
C HIS A 256 -33.43 19.20 -4.37
N ASN A 257 -33.95 20.23 -3.68
CA ASN A 257 -33.94 21.60 -4.19
C ASN A 257 -32.52 22.20 -4.27
N ALA A 258 -31.66 21.89 -3.29
CA ALA A 258 -30.27 22.33 -3.29
C ALA A 258 -29.49 21.64 -4.41
N VAL A 259 -29.62 20.31 -4.53
CA VAL A 259 -29.02 19.52 -5.61
C VAL A 259 -29.45 20.03 -6.99
N LYS A 260 -30.76 20.28 -7.18
CA LYS A 260 -31.29 20.80 -8.45
C LYS A 260 -30.67 22.16 -8.80
N LYS A 261 -30.57 23.08 -7.83
CA LYS A 261 -29.95 24.40 -8.03
C LYS A 261 -28.51 24.27 -8.53
N TYR A 262 -27.69 23.46 -7.87
CA TYR A 262 -26.28 23.29 -8.27
C TYR A 262 -26.13 22.57 -9.62
N ASN A 263 -26.99 21.60 -9.93
CA ASN A 263 -27.01 20.99 -11.26
C ASN A 263 -27.31 22.02 -12.37
N GLU A 264 -28.26 22.94 -12.13
CA GLU A 264 -28.58 24.03 -13.08
C GLU A 264 -27.42 25.00 -13.25
N VAL A 265 -26.71 25.34 -12.17
CA VAL A 265 -25.51 26.18 -12.18
C VAL A 265 -24.38 25.52 -12.99
N VAL A 266 -24.04 24.27 -12.68
CA VAL A 266 -23.00 23.52 -13.41
C VAL A 266 -23.37 23.38 -14.89
N SER A 267 -24.63 23.08 -15.20
CA SER A 267 -25.09 22.93 -16.60
C SER A 267 -24.95 24.24 -17.39
N ARG A 268 -25.18 25.39 -16.75
CA ARG A 268 -25.02 26.71 -17.36
C ARG A 268 -23.55 27.04 -17.62
N ASN A 269 -22.69 26.69 -16.68
CA ASN A 269 -21.27 27.06 -16.70
C ASN A 269 -20.37 26.00 -17.34
N PHE A 270 -20.92 24.85 -17.73
CA PHE A 270 -20.20 23.72 -18.32
C PHE A 270 -19.27 24.13 -19.48
N LEU A 271 -19.76 25.00 -20.38
CA LEU A 271 -18.99 25.44 -21.55
C LEU A 271 -17.88 26.45 -21.22
N ASN A 272 -17.88 27.01 -20.00
CA ASN A 272 -16.91 28.00 -19.56
C ASN A 272 -15.69 27.38 -18.88
N TRP A 273 -15.67 26.06 -18.69
CA TRP A 273 -14.54 25.34 -18.10
C TRP A 273 -13.27 25.54 -18.92
N ASN A 274 -12.20 26.04 -18.30
CA ASN A 274 -10.91 26.25 -18.95
C ASN A 274 -9.84 25.28 -18.41
N PRO A 275 -9.46 24.23 -19.16
CA PRO A 275 -8.45 23.24 -18.75
C PRO A 275 -7.04 23.82 -18.53
N ASN A 276 -6.76 25.03 -19.00
CA ASN A 276 -5.43 25.64 -18.89
C ASN A 276 -5.22 26.35 -17.54
N GLU A 277 -6.29 26.68 -16.85
CA GLU A 277 -6.28 27.36 -15.56
C GLU A 277 -6.15 26.35 -14.40
N ASP A 278 -6.00 26.88 -13.19
CA ASP A 278 -6.04 26.10 -11.97
C ASP A 278 -7.40 25.41 -11.76
N VAL A 279 -7.36 24.12 -11.43
CA VAL A 279 -8.55 23.26 -11.31
C VAL A 279 -9.45 23.71 -10.16
N LEU A 280 -8.87 24.07 -9.01
CA LEU A 280 -9.66 24.48 -7.86
C LEU A 280 -10.40 25.79 -8.15
N SER A 281 -9.70 26.75 -8.75
CA SER A 281 -10.25 28.03 -9.19
C SER A 281 -11.37 27.86 -10.23
N GLU A 282 -11.20 26.95 -11.19
CA GLU A 282 -12.26 26.64 -12.17
C GLU A 282 -13.47 25.97 -11.52
N LEU A 283 -13.28 25.10 -10.52
CA LEU A 283 -14.38 24.52 -9.74
C LEU A 283 -15.17 25.60 -8.99
N VAL A 284 -14.50 26.58 -8.39
CA VAL A 284 -15.13 27.72 -7.71
C VAL A 284 -16.01 28.52 -8.69
N LYS A 285 -15.47 28.85 -9.87
CA LYS A 285 -16.22 29.55 -10.94
C LYS A 285 -17.39 28.72 -11.46
N LEU A 286 -17.19 27.42 -11.69
CA LEU A 286 -18.20 26.50 -12.19
C LEU A 286 -19.41 26.45 -11.25
N LEU A 287 -19.16 26.47 -9.94
CA LEU A 287 -20.18 26.40 -8.88
C LEU A 287 -20.78 27.74 -8.49
N GLU A 288 -20.26 28.86 -9.01
CA GLU A 288 -20.66 30.23 -8.62
C GLU A 288 -20.56 30.45 -7.08
N ILE A 289 -19.50 29.95 -6.46
CA ILE A 289 -19.21 30.14 -5.03
C ILE A 289 -18.00 31.07 -4.87
N ASP A 290 -17.85 31.68 -3.68
CA ASP A 290 -16.66 32.48 -3.39
C ASP A 290 -15.46 31.60 -3.05
N ASN A 291 -15.65 30.63 -2.15
CA ASN A 291 -14.65 29.66 -1.71
C ASN A 291 -15.33 28.38 -1.21
N PHE A 292 -14.61 27.26 -1.18
CA PHE A 292 -15.07 26.04 -0.52
C PHE A 292 -15.09 26.20 1.01
N PRO A 293 -16.04 25.57 1.72
CA PRO A 293 -16.01 25.50 3.17
C PRO A 293 -14.71 24.86 3.68
N ALA A 294 -14.06 25.52 4.62
CA ALA A 294 -12.90 24.97 5.31
C ALA A 294 -13.34 23.89 6.32
N LYS A 295 -12.48 22.90 6.54
CA LYS A 295 -12.69 21.89 7.58
C LYS A 295 -12.68 22.58 8.96
N PRO A 296 -13.69 22.39 9.82
CA PRO A 296 -13.69 22.97 11.15
C PRO A 296 -12.51 22.44 12.00
N GLU A 297 -11.84 23.32 12.75
CA GLU A 297 -10.68 22.97 13.58
C GLU A 297 -11.05 22.13 14.81
N HIS A 298 -12.30 22.21 15.25
CA HIS A 298 -12.86 21.47 16.38
C HIS A 298 -14.13 20.75 15.92
N SER A 299 -14.17 19.43 16.07
CA SER A 299 -15.41 18.68 15.98
C SER A 299 -16.14 18.83 17.32
N GLU A 300 -17.34 19.43 17.31
CA GLU A 300 -18.27 19.37 18.46
C GLU A 300 -18.89 17.96 18.54
N GLU A 301 -18.04 16.92 18.58
CA GLU A 301 -18.43 15.50 18.54
C GLU A 301 -18.90 14.96 19.90
N ASP A 302 -18.82 15.76 20.98
CA ASP A 302 -18.92 15.24 22.35
C ASP A 302 -20.32 15.32 23.01
N GLU A 303 -21.39 15.81 22.37
CA GLU A 303 -22.70 15.99 23.07
C GLU A 303 -23.98 15.51 22.34
N LEU A 304 -23.91 14.87 21.17
CA LEU A 304 -25.11 14.41 20.43
C LEU A 304 -25.26 12.88 20.40
N LEU A 305 -26.48 12.38 20.62
CA LEU A 305 -26.84 10.96 20.53
C LEU A 305 -26.86 10.42 19.07
N VAL A 306 -26.91 11.31 18.08
CA VAL A 306 -26.80 11.04 16.64
C VAL A 306 -26.00 12.19 16.04
N ASN A 307 -24.87 11.89 15.42
CA ASN A 307 -24.02 12.92 14.81
C ASN A 307 -24.60 13.37 13.46
N ASP A 308 -24.38 14.65 13.12
CA ASP A 308 -24.78 15.20 11.82
C ASP A 308 -24.17 14.34 10.69
N GLY A 309 -25.03 13.83 9.79
CA GLY A 309 -24.61 13.02 8.64
C GLY A 309 -24.67 11.49 8.83
N GLU A 310 -24.97 10.98 10.02
CA GLU A 310 -25.11 9.54 10.27
C GLU A 310 -26.34 8.92 9.61
N CYS A 311 -26.26 7.63 9.27
CA CYS A 311 -27.42 6.92 8.74
C CYS A 311 -28.51 6.75 9.80
N CYS A 312 -29.73 7.18 9.50
CA CYS A 312 -30.91 7.04 10.37
C CYS A 312 -31.41 5.61 10.62
N ILE A 313 -30.76 4.59 10.05
CA ILE A 313 -31.14 3.17 10.25
C ILE A 313 -30.11 2.46 11.12
N CYS A 314 -28.82 2.58 10.79
CA CYS A 314 -27.75 1.92 11.54
C CYS A 314 -27.04 2.83 12.55
N PHE A 315 -27.37 4.12 12.58
CA PHE A 315 -26.73 5.12 13.46
C PHE A 315 -25.21 5.09 13.37
N SER A 316 -24.71 4.94 12.15
CA SER A 316 -23.27 4.87 11.86
C SER A 316 -22.96 5.81 10.70
N LEU A 317 -21.84 6.50 10.79
CA LEU A 317 -21.32 7.33 9.70
C LEU A 317 -20.73 6.47 8.58
N ARG A 318 -20.09 5.33 8.89
CA ARG A 318 -19.55 4.41 7.88
C ARG A 318 -20.14 3.02 8.02
N LEU A 319 -20.63 2.47 6.91
CA LEU A 319 -21.02 1.07 6.77
C LEU A 319 -20.15 0.46 5.67
N ASN A 320 -19.30 -0.50 6.02
CA ASN A 320 -18.30 -1.07 5.09
C ASN A 320 -17.46 0.03 4.41
N GLU A 321 -16.92 0.97 5.21
CA GLU A 321 -16.19 2.16 4.77
C GLU A 321 -16.99 3.20 3.96
N GLN A 322 -18.27 2.95 3.62
CA GLN A 322 -19.09 3.87 2.83
C GLN A 322 -19.89 4.84 3.72
N LEU A 323 -19.91 6.12 3.32
CA LEU A 323 -20.78 7.14 3.91
C LEU A 323 -22.23 7.04 3.40
N PRO A 324 -23.21 7.58 4.14
CA PRO A 324 -24.56 7.77 3.63
C PRO A 324 -24.57 8.62 2.36
N ASP A 325 -25.23 8.09 1.34
CA ASP A 325 -25.30 8.64 -0.01
C ASP A 325 -26.73 8.94 -0.47
N VAL A 326 -27.73 8.55 0.33
CA VAL A 326 -29.14 8.88 0.12
C VAL A 326 -29.61 9.89 1.17
N VAL A 327 -30.22 10.98 0.71
CA VAL A 327 -30.84 12.00 1.56
C VAL A 327 -32.33 12.03 1.30
N CYS A 328 -33.14 12.07 2.36
CA CYS A 328 -34.60 12.18 2.20
C CYS A 328 -34.97 13.46 1.42
N PRO A 329 -35.79 13.38 0.36
CA PRO A 329 -36.15 14.56 -0.45
C PRO A 329 -37.12 15.50 0.27
N ASN A 330 -37.76 15.05 1.35
CA ASN A 330 -38.62 15.91 2.16
C ASN A 330 -37.79 16.94 2.93
N ALA A 331 -37.98 18.22 2.61
CA ALA A 331 -37.21 19.34 3.16
C ALA A 331 -37.31 19.47 4.69
N SER A 332 -38.38 18.96 5.31
CA SER A 332 -38.52 18.93 6.77
C SER A 332 -37.80 17.74 7.44
N CYS A 333 -37.35 16.77 6.65
CA CYS A 333 -36.67 15.56 7.13
C CYS A 333 -35.15 15.66 6.91
N ASN A 334 -34.70 15.77 5.65
CA ASN A 334 -33.29 15.82 5.23
C ASN A 334 -32.36 14.77 5.87
N GLN A 335 -32.89 13.65 6.34
CA GLN A 335 -32.09 12.62 6.99
C GLN A 335 -31.29 11.77 6.00
N PHE A 336 -30.15 11.27 6.47
CA PHE A 336 -29.18 10.50 5.68
C PHE A 336 -29.39 9.00 5.83
N PHE A 337 -29.12 8.26 4.75
CA PHE A 337 -29.19 6.81 4.71
C PHE A 337 -28.06 6.24 3.85
N HIS A 338 -27.44 5.15 4.30
CA HIS A 338 -26.69 4.29 3.37
C HIS A 338 -27.67 3.64 2.40
N SER A 339 -27.33 3.65 1.11
CA SER A 339 -28.07 2.91 0.07
C SER A 339 -28.36 1.46 0.49
N GLN A 340 -27.39 0.75 1.10
CA GLN A 340 -27.59 -0.63 1.55
C GLN A 340 -28.61 -0.75 2.69
N CYS A 341 -28.57 0.16 3.67
CA CYS A 341 -29.52 0.18 4.79
C CYS A 341 -30.93 0.47 4.29
N LEU A 342 -31.09 1.51 3.47
CA LEU A 342 -32.39 1.91 2.95
C LEU A 342 -32.98 0.84 2.01
N TYR A 343 -32.15 0.23 1.16
CA TYR A 343 -32.58 -0.87 0.29
C TYR A 343 -33.13 -2.06 1.10
N LYS A 344 -32.39 -2.51 2.12
CA LYS A 344 -32.83 -3.62 3.00
C LYS A 344 -34.15 -3.28 3.69
N TRP A 345 -34.27 -2.06 4.20
CA TRP A 345 -35.49 -1.56 4.83
C TRP A 345 -36.68 -1.58 3.87
N LEU A 346 -36.59 -0.92 2.71
CA LEU A 346 -37.69 -0.82 1.76
C LEU A 346 -38.10 -2.19 1.21
N ARG A 347 -37.13 -3.09 1.00
CA ARG A 347 -37.40 -4.47 0.57
C ARG A 347 -38.22 -5.26 1.58
N SER A 348 -38.03 -5.02 2.88
CA SER A 348 -38.80 -5.71 3.94
C SER A 348 -40.28 -5.31 3.98
N LEU A 349 -40.62 -4.14 3.43
CA LEU A 349 -41.97 -3.55 3.45
C LEU A 349 -42.79 -3.81 2.18
N ASN A 350 -42.41 -4.78 1.33
CA ASN A 350 -43.05 -5.05 0.02
C ASN A 350 -43.11 -3.81 -0.91
N SER A 351 -42.11 -2.92 -0.84
CA SER A 351 -42.03 -1.71 -1.66
C SER A 351 -41.96 -2.01 -3.16
N ARG A 352 -42.49 -1.10 -3.99
CA ARG A 352 -42.52 -1.29 -5.46
C ARG A 352 -41.12 -1.10 -6.02
N LYS A 353 -40.64 -2.09 -6.77
CA LYS A 353 -39.42 -1.98 -7.59
C LYS A 353 -39.77 -1.36 -8.95
N CYS A 354 -38.97 -0.41 -9.40
CA CYS A 354 -39.09 0.22 -10.71
C CYS A 354 -37.71 0.26 -11.37
N PHE A 355 -37.50 -0.55 -12.39
CA PHE A 355 -36.20 -0.68 -13.09
C PHE A 355 -35.02 -0.88 -12.12
N TYR A 356 -34.14 0.12 -11.98
CA TYR A 356 -32.93 0.13 -11.16
C TYR A 356 -33.12 0.78 -9.78
N GLU A 357 -34.36 1.05 -9.38
CA GLU A 357 -34.70 1.73 -8.12
C GLU A 357 -35.80 1.02 -7.34
N ILE A 358 -35.81 1.22 -6.02
CA ILE A 358 -36.89 0.83 -5.13
C ILE A 358 -37.46 2.08 -4.46
N ASN A 359 -38.79 2.19 -4.45
CA ASN A 359 -39.49 3.37 -3.96
C ASN A 359 -40.45 2.97 -2.84
N GLY A 360 -40.41 3.69 -1.73
CA GLY A 360 -41.26 3.42 -0.57
C GLY A 360 -41.33 4.62 0.37
N GLN A 361 -41.59 4.36 1.65
CA GLN A 361 -41.72 5.39 2.67
C GLN A 361 -40.40 5.55 3.44
N CYS A 362 -39.99 6.80 3.67
CA CYS A 362 -38.84 7.15 4.48
C CYS A 362 -39.01 6.62 5.92
N PRO A 363 -38.02 5.90 6.48
CA PRO A 363 -38.10 5.38 7.86
C PRO A 363 -38.31 6.46 8.92
N ASN A 364 -37.91 7.71 8.65
CA ASN A 364 -37.99 8.81 9.61
C ASN A 364 -39.27 9.65 9.49
N CYS A 365 -39.75 9.93 8.27
CA CYS A 365 -40.85 10.89 8.05
C CYS A 365 -42.02 10.35 7.22
N GLU A 366 -41.96 9.08 6.81
CA GLU A 366 -42.98 8.36 6.05
C GLU A 366 -43.32 8.95 4.66
N LYS A 367 -42.63 10.01 4.23
CA LYS A 367 -42.74 10.55 2.86
C LYS A 367 -42.00 9.68 1.85
N VAL A 368 -42.35 9.85 0.57
CA VAL A 368 -41.76 9.08 -0.52
C VAL A 368 -40.24 9.25 -0.55
N ILE A 369 -39.53 8.13 -0.64
CA ILE A 369 -38.08 8.09 -0.81
C ILE A 369 -37.72 7.04 -1.87
N HIS A 370 -36.64 7.33 -2.59
CA HIS A 370 -36.11 6.52 -3.68
C HIS A 370 -34.72 6.01 -3.28
N CYS A 371 -34.39 4.78 -3.66
CA CYS A 371 -33.08 4.19 -3.43
C CYS A 371 -32.68 3.39 -4.67
N SER A 372 -31.46 3.59 -5.16
CA SER A 372 -30.89 2.74 -6.20
C SER A 372 -30.74 1.30 -5.69
N LEU A 373 -30.91 0.34 -6.58
CA LEU A 373 -30.58 -1.05 -6.27
C LEU A 373 -29.06 -1.17 -6.06
N PRO A 374 -28.59 -1.91 -5.04
CA PRO A 374 -27.17 -2.18 -4.89
C PRO A 374 -26.67 -2.91 -6.13
N THR A 375 -25.54 -2.46 -6.69
CA THR A 375 -24.79 -3.20 -7.69
C THR A 375 -24.44 -4.56 -7.10
N SER A 376 -24.80 -5.65 -7.80
CA SER A 376 -24.48 -7.01 -7.38
C SER A 376 -22.97 -7.15 -7.18
N GLU A 377 -22.55 -7.58 -5.98
CA GLU A 377 -21.18 -7.96 -5.64
C GLU A 377 -20.63 -9.05 -6.57
#